data_AF-A0A0H2S6X3-F1
#
_entry.id   AF-A0A0H2S6X3-F1
#
_cell.length_a   1.000
_cell.length_b   1.000
_cell.length_c   1.000
_cell.angle_alpha   90.00
_cell.angle_beta   90.00
_cell.angle_gamma   90.00
#
_symmetry.space_group_name_H-M   'P 1'
#
loop_
_entity.id
_entity.type
_entity.pdbx_description
1 polymer ?
#
loop_
_entity_poly.entity_id
_entity_poly.type
_entity_poly.pdbx_seq_one_letter_code
_entity_poly.pdbx_strand_id
1 'polypeptide(L)'
;MFWSQIIYVLVLISAVACVPSWDGFIGARPQASIGNLVPGASFIESLGSGISFERYKPKYLVTDAPKGVAGSLLVQDHTAPPLFYINNQQLWQLNNQTSILRVNVMNVTDVPGHPAPLKLEISDEEDGLQYGVWRWRGTKLHYDLGKLSNDGVWLKCQTKGGKPGIYTSLIPGPAPEGCSFTTLHSFVNRIEKP
;
A
#
# COMPACT_ATOMS: atom_id res chain seq x y z
N MET A 1 -41.43 -41.75 -8.09
CA MET A 1 -40.56 -41.06 -9.07
C MET A 1 -40.25 -39.61 -8.70
N PHE A 2 -41.16 -38.86 -8.06
CA PHE A 2 -40.91 -37.45 -7.65
C PHE A 2 -39.89 -37.30 -6.49
N TRP A 3 -39.90 -38.23 -5.53
CA TRP A 3 -39.00 -38.21 -4.37
C TRP A 3 -37.52 -38.39 -4.69
N SER A 4 -37.17 -39.17 -5.71
CA SER A 4 -35.77 -39.35 -6.12
C SER A 4 -35.17 -38.08 -6.73
N GLN A 5 -35.99 -37.26 -7.40
CA GLN A 5 -35.58 -35.98 -7.97
C GLN A 5 -35.27 -34.95 -6.86
N ILE A 6 -36.10 -34.90 -5.81
CA ILE A 6 -35.89 -34.01 -4.66
C ILE A 6 -34.59 -34.34 -3.93
N ILE A 7 -34.32 -35.62 -3.69
CA ILE A 7 -33.08 -36.06 -3.03
C ILE A 7 -31.86 -35.70 -3.87
N TYR A 8 -31.93 -35.90 -5.20
CA TYR A 8 -30.82 -35.57 -6.09
C TYR A 8 -30.50 -34.06 -6.11
N VAL A 9 -31.53 -33.22 -6.11
CA VAL A 9 -31.38 -31.75 -6.03
C VAL A 9 -30.80 -31.31 -4.68
N LEU A 10 -31.26 -31.89 -3.57
CA LEU A 10 -30.72 -31.57 -2.23
C LEU A 10 -29.25 -31.97 -2.08
N VAL A 11 -28.85 -33.13 -2.63
CA VAL A 11 -27.45 -33.57 -2.64
C VAL A 11 -26.59 -32.63 -3.47
N LEU A 12 -27.05 -32.20 -4.66
CA LEU A 12 -26.33 -31.23 -5.49
C LEU A 12 -26.14 -29.88 -4.80
N ILE A 13 -27.16 -29.36 -4.10
CA ILE A 13 -27.06 -28.10 -3.36
C ILE A 13 -26.04 -28.22 -2.21
N SER A 14 -26.04 -29.35 -1.49
CA SER A 14 -25.07 -29.58 -0.41
C SER A 14 -23.63 -29.71 -0.91
N ALA A 15 -23.41 -30.28 -2.11
CA ALA A 15 -22.09 -30.38 -2.72
C ALA A 15 -21.54 -29.00 -3.12
N VAL A 16 -22.40 -28.07 -3.57
CA VAL A 16 -22.00 -26.69 -3.92
C VAL A 16 -21.71 -25.86 -2.66
N ALA A 17 -22.44 -26.07 -1.56
CA ALA A 17 -22.21 -25.37 -0.30
C ALA A 17 -20.91 -25.77 0.42
N CYS A 18 -20.38 -26.95 0.11
CA CYS A 18 -19.15 -27.48 0.70
C CYS A 18 -17.88 -27.19 -0.11
N VAL A 19 -17.98 -26.61 -1.31
CA VAL A 19 -16.79 -26.12 -2.01
C VAL A 19 -16.31 -24.87 -1.28
N PRO A 20 -15.08 -24.84 -0.76
CA PRO A 20 -14.52 -23.61 -0.23
C PRO A 20 -14.44 -22.59 -1.38
N SER A 21 -15.42 -21.70 -1.46
CA SER A 21 -15.38 -20.60 -2.42
C SER A 21 -14.41 -19.56 -1.88
N TRP A 22 -13.30 -19.40 -2.60
CA TRP A 22 -12.26 -18.44 -2.28
C TRP A 22 -12.77 -16.99 -2.36
N ASP A 23 -13.97 -16.77 -2.92
CA ASP A 23 -14.59 -15.47 -3.14
C ASP A 23 -15.38 -14.91 -1.95
N GLY A 24 -15.51 -15.64 -0.83
CA GLY A 24 -16.09 -15.09 0.39
C GLY A 24 -17.55 -14.66 0.23
N PHE A 25 -18.48 -15.60 0.44
CA PHE A 25 -19.90 -15.30 0.44
C PHE A 25 -20.26 -14.19 1.46
N ILE A 26 -21.25 -13.37 1.11
CA ILE A 26 -21.87 -12.23 1.83
C ILE A 26 -21.33 -12.03 3.26
N GLY A 27 -20.27 -11.22 3.39
CA GLY A 27 -19.75 -10.76 4.69
C GLY A 27 -18.25 -10.96 4.90
N ALA A 28 -17.60 -11.84 4.14
CA ALA A 28 -16.14 -12.00 4.21
C ALA A 28 -15.41 -10.98 3.33
N ARG A 29 -14.44 -10.25 3.90
CA ARG A 29 -13.61 -9.29 3.16
C ARG A 29 -12.59 -10.07 2.30
N PRO A 30 -12.65 -10.04 0.96
CA PRO A 30 -11.78 -10.86 0.10
C PRO A 30 -10.27 -10.56 0.24
N GLN A 31 -9.91 -9.43 0.87
CA GLN A 31 -8.51 -9.08 1.15
C GLN A 31 -7.89 -9.84 2.33
N ALA A 32 -8.69 -10.46 3.20
CA ALA A 32 -8.17 -11.17 4.37
C ALA A 32 -7.42 -12.47 4.01
N SER A 33 -7.75 -13.11 2.88
CA SER A 33 -7.07 -14.35 2.45
C SER A 33 -5.71 -14.08 1.79
N ILE A 34 -5.52 -12.93 1.13
CA ILE A 34 -4.27 -12.59 0.43
C ILE A 34 -3.12 -12.32 1.41
N GLY A 35 -3.41 -11.77 2.59
CA GLY A 35 -2.39 -11.51 3.62
C GLY A 35 -1.66 -12.78 4.11
N ASN A 36 -2.30 -13.96 3.99
CA ASN A 36 -1.67 -15.24 4.32
C ASN A 36 -0.88 -15.85 3.14
N LEU A 37 -1.09 -15.39 1.90
CA LEU A 37 -0.45 -15.95 0.71
C LEU A 37 0.93 -15.34 0.44
N VAL A 38 1.13 -14.07 0.83
CA VAL A 38 2.41 -13.37 0.63
C VAL A 38 2.97 -12.99 2.01
N PRO A 39 3.94 -13.76 2.53
CA PRO A 39 4.58 -13.46 3.81
C PRO A 39 5.10 -12.02 3.87
N GLY A 40 4.70 -11.28 4.90
CA GLY A 40 5.09 -9.88 5.09
C GLY A 40 4.26 -8.85 4.33
N ALA A 41 3.21 -9.26 3.61
CA ALA A 41 2.27 -8.32 3.00
C ALA A 41 1.43 -7.58 4.05
N SER A 42 1.29 -6.26 3.86
CA SER A 42 0.78 -5.36 4.88
C SER A 42 0.17 -4.10 4.30
N PHE A 43 -0.79 -3.49 4.99
CA PHE A 43 -1.14 -2.11 4.70
C PHE A 43 -0.03 -1.18 5.20
N ILE A 44 0.23 -0.11 4.45
CA ILE A 44 1.18 0.93 4.85
C ILE A 44 0.40 2.13 5.36
N GLU A 45 0.58 2.44 6.64
CA GLU A 45 -0.07 3.53 7.35
C GLU A 45 0.85 4.76 7.41
N SER A 46 0.30 5.95 7.19
CA SER A 46 1.05 7.20 7.22
C SER A 46 0.83 7.91 8.56
N LEU A 47 1.92 8.14 9.29
CA LEU A 47 1.93 8.86 10.55
C LEU A 47 2.57 10.23 10.38
N GLY A 48 1.75 11.28 10.47
CA GLY A 48 2.21 12.67 10.45
C GLY A 48 2.84 13.10 11.78
N SER A 49 3.58 14.21 11.74
CA SER A 49 4.02 14.88 12.97
C SER A 49 2.83 15.44 13.75
N GLY A 50 2.85 15.32 15.08
CA GLY A 50 1.84 15.91 15.96
C GLY A 50 0.50 15.20 16.02
N ILE A 51 0.45 13.88 15.79
CA ILE A 51 -0.79 13.10 15.95
C ILE A 51 -1.29 13.20 17.40
N SER A 52 -2.55 13.64 17.55
CA SER A 52 -3.31 13.42 18.78
C SER A 52 -4.03 12.08 18.71
N PHE A 53 -3.70 11.17 19.63
CA PHE A 53 -4.27 9.83 19.67
C PHE A 53 -5.79 9.83 19.90
N GLU A 54 -6.35 10.87 20.51
CA GLU A 54 -7.80 10.98 20.77
C GLU A 54 -8.63 11.16 19.49
N ARG A 55 -8.05 11.78 18.45
CA ARG A 55 -8.73 12.04 17.17
C ARG A 55 -8.07 11.30 16.02
N TYR A 56 -7.29 10.27 16.34
CA TYR A 56 -6.52 9.56 15.36
C TYR A 56 -7.43 8.82 14.38
N LYS A 57 -7.29 9.14 13.10
CA LYS A 57 -7.88 8.38 12.00
C LYS A 57 -6.74 7.86 11.13
N PRO A 58 -6.62 6.53 10.96
CA PRO A 58 -5.53 5.96 10.21
C PRO A 58 -5.65 6.37 8.74
N LYS A 59 -4.53 6.80 8.17
CA LYS A 59 -4.40 7.13 6.75
C LYS A 59 -3.48 6.14 6.11
N TYR A 60 -3.82 5.66 4.93
CA TYR A 60 -3.07 4.61 4.26
C TYR A 60 -2.46 5.10 2.97
N LEU A 61 -1.34 4.49 2.60
CA LEU A 61 -0.75 4.62 1.29
C LEU A 61 -1.65 3.94 0.25
N VAL A 62 -2.05 4.69 -0.77
CA VAL A 62 -2.99 4.24 -1.80
C VAL A 62 -2.61 4.84 -3.15
N THR A 63 -3.20 4.33 -4.23
CA THR A 63 -3.18 4.98 -5.55
C THR A 63 -4.55 5.56 -5.87
N ASP A 64 -4.61 6.65 -6.64
CA ASP A 64 -5.87 7.14 -7.21
C ASP A 64 -6.22 6.53 -8.56
N ALA A 65 -5.28 5.80 -9.17
CA ALA A 65 -5.54 5.07 -10.39
C ALA A 65 -6.48 3.87 -10.13
N PRO A 66 -7.22 3.42 -11.15
CA PRO A 66 -7.93 2.15 -11.08
C PRO A 66 -7.00 1.00 -10.71
N LYS A 67 -7.54 -0.04 -10.07
CA LYS A 67 -6.74 -1.21 -9.68
C LYS A 67 -6.03 -1.83 -10.88
N GLY A 68 -4.74 -2.10 -10.73
CA GLY A 68 -3.90 -2.68 -11.79
C GLY A 68 -3.36 -1.67 -12.79
N VAL A 69 -3.68 -0.38 -12.65
CA VAL A 69 -3.16 0.69 -13.51
C VAL A 69 -2.08 1.47 -12.76
N ALA A 70 -1.07 1.91 -13.52
CA ALA A 70 -0.03 2.80 -13.01
C ALA A 70 -0.63 4.11 -12.47
N GLY A 71 -0.04 4.66 -11.41
CA GLY A 71 -0.60 5.84 -10.76
C GLY A 71 0.22 6.37 -9.60
N SER A 72 -0.06 7.62 -9.24
CA SER A 72 0.66 8.32 -8.17
C SER A 72 0.25 7.79 -6.80
N LEU A 73 1.23 7.63 -5.90
CA LEU A 73 0.94 7.26 -4.53
C LEU A 73 0.52 8.46 -3.68
N LEU A 74 -0.58 8.28 -2.96
CA LEU A 74 -1.25 9.27 -2.13
C LEU A 74 -1.48 8.71 -0.72
N VAL A 75 -1.79 9.58 0.23
CA VAL A 75 -2.19 9.20 1.59
C VAL A 75 -3.61 9.62 1.90
N GLN A 76 -4.52 8.66 2.03
CA GLN A 76 -5.92 8.95 2.30
C GLN A 76 -6.56 7.94 3.25
N ASP A 77 -7.71 8.31 3.78
CA ASP A 77 -8.56 7.43 4.56
C ASP A 77 -9.14 6.39 3.60
N HIS A 78 -8.98 5.10 3.90
CA HIS A 78 -9.44 4.03 3.02
C HIS A 78 -9.97 2.84 3.83
N THR A 79 -11.15 2.35 3.48
CA THR A 79 -11.82 1.25 4.22
C THR A 79 -11.18 -0.12 3.98
N ALA A 80 -10.51 -0.29 2.83
CA ALA A 80 -9.91 -1.54 2.37
C ALA A 80 -8.53 -1.29 1.72
N PRO A 81 -7.54 -0.80 2.49
CA PRO A 81 -6.27 -0.32 1.93
C PRO A 81 -5.52 -1.42 1.17
N PRO A 82 -4.73 -1.06 0.13
CA PRO A 82 -3.94 -2.03 -0.61
C PRO A 82 -2.83 -2.61 0.27
N LEU A 83 -2.43 -3.84 -0.07
CA LEU A 83 -1.35 -4.54 0.61
C LEU A 83 -0.05 -4.30 -0.14
N PHE A 84 1.03 -4.14 0.62
CA PHE A 84 2.38 -3.95 0.14
C PHE A 84 3.33 -4.91 0.83
N TYR A 85 4.36 -5.34 0.11
CA TYR A 85 5.42 -6.18 0.64
C TYR A 85 6.74 -5.84 -0.03
N ILE A 86 7.84 -6.16 0.65
CA ILE A 86 9.19 -6.01 0.09
C ILE A 86 9.70 -7.38 -0.31
N ASN A 87 10.13 -7.50 -1.57
CA ASN A 87 10.77 -8.69 -2.09
C ASN A 87 11.98 -8.29 -2.93
N ASN A 88 13.13 -8.94 -2.70
CA ASN A 88 14.41 -8.60 -3.35
C ASN A 88 14.70 -7.09 -3.31
N GLN A 89 14.57 -6.46 -2.14
CA GLN A 89 14.83 -5.02 -1.94
C GLN A 89 13.93 -4.08 -2.75
N GLN A 90 12.88 -4.60 -3.39
CA GLN A 90 11.88 -3.84 -4.12
C GLN A 90 10.56 -3.85 -3.37
N LEU A 91 9.89 -2.69 -3.30
CA LEU A 91 8.55 -2.59 -2.75
C LEU A 91 7.50 -2.85 -3.85
N TRP A 92 6.52 -3.68 -3.52
CA TRP A 92 5.47 -4.11 -4.42
C TRP A 92 4.11 -3.82 -3.81
N GLN A 93 3.14 -3.43 -4.64
CA GLN A 93 1.72 -3.35 -4.31
C GLN A 93 0.97 -4.56 -4.86
N LEU A 94 0.20 -5.23 -4.01
CA LEU A 94 -0.75 -6.27 -4.40
C LEU A 94 -2.08 -5.60 -4.75
N ASN A 95 -2.49 -5.67 -6.02
CA ASN A 95 -3.75 -5.09 -6.48
C ASN A 95 -4.89 -6.09 -6.49
N ASN A 96 -4.63 -7.30 -6.99
CA ASN A 96 -5.58 -8.39 -7.16
C ASN A 96 -4.83 -9.73 -7.05
N GLN A 97 -5.52 -10.85 -7.28
CA GLN A 97 -4.92 -12.19 -7.26
C GLN A 97 -3.84 -12.41 -8.34
N THR A 98 -3.86 -11.62 -9.42
CA THR A 98 -2.99 -11.82 -10.59
C THR A 98 -2.14 -10.60 -10.95
N SER A 99 -2.34 -9.46 -10.29
CA SER A 99 -1.63 -8.21 -10.61
C SER A 99 -0.86 -7.71 -9.40
N ILE A 100 0.45 -7.60 -9.59
CA ILE A 100 1.40 -6.97 -8.69
C ILE A 100 2.03 -5.80 -9.44
N LEU A 101 2.15 -4.65 -8.78
CA LEU A 101 2.79 -3.48 -9.37
C LEU A 101 3.99 -3.07 -8.52
N ARG A 102 5.00 -2.51 -9.16
CA ARG A 102 6.21 -1.98 -8.53
C ARG A 102 5.92 -0.61 -7.94
N VAL A 103 6.44 -0.35 -6.75
CA VAL A 103 6.51 1.00 -6.22
C VAL A 103 7.85 1.61 -6.57
N ASN A 104 7.80 2.65 -7.39
CA ASN A 104 8.97 3.33 -7.92
C ASN A 104 9.15 4.71 -7.28
N VAL A 105 10.41 5.15 -7.23
CA VAL A 105 10.79 6.50 -6.81
C VAL A 105 11.20 7.27 -8.05
N MET A 106 10.35 8.21 -8.47
CA MET A 106 10.50 9.02 -9.67
C MET A 106 11.20 10.33 -9.36
N ASN A 107 12.15 10.74 -10.21
CA ASN A 107 12.69 12.09 -10.16
C ASN A 107 11.68 13.06 -10.80
N VAL A 108 11.25 14.06 -10.03
CA VAL A 108 10.30 15.10 -10.49
C VAL A 108 10.91 16.50 -10.41
N THR A 109 12.25 16.60 -10.37
CA THR A 109 12.97 17.88 -10.37
C THR A 109 12.67 18.76 -11.58
N ASP A 110 12.22 18.17 -12.68
CA ASP A 110 11.91 18.88 -13.93
C ASP A 110 10.59 19.65 -13.86
N VAL A 111 9.85 19.55 -12.74
CA VAL A 111 8.63 20.32 -12.52
C VAL A 111 8.98 21.63 -11.79
N PRO A 112 8.95 22.80 -12.46
CA PRO A 112 9.31 24.07 -11.82
C PRO A 112 8.39 24.35 -10.64
N GLY A 113 8.98 24.70 -9.49
CA GLY A 113 8.24 24.99 -8.26
C GLY A 113 7.75 23.75 -7.51
N HIS A 114 8.16 22.53 -7.90
CA HIS A 114 7.79 21.34 -7.14
C HIS A 114 8.61 21.25 -5.84
N PRO A 115 7.95 21.14 -4.67
CA PRO A 115 8.61 21.28 -3.38
C PRO A 115 9.66 20.20 -3.08
N ALA A 116 9.40 18.96 -3.48
CA ALA A 116 10.24 17.80 -3.19
C ALA A 116 10.73 17.13 -4.47
N PRO A 117 12.00 16.69 -4.54
CA PRO A 117 12.62 16.21 -5.77
C PRO A 117 12.15 14.81 -6.19
N LEU A 118 11.70 13.97 -5.24
CA LEU A 118 11.37 12.58 -5.51
C LEU A 118 9.92 12.28 -5.15
N LYS A 119 9.21 11.58 -6.03
CA LYS A 119 7.81 11.19 -5.90
C LYS A 119 7.66 9.68 -5.92
N LEU A 120 6.68 9.16 -5.19
CA LEU A 120 6.32 7.74 -5.26
C LEU A 120 5.25 7.52 -6.32
N GLU A 121 5.50 6.55 -7.18
CA GLU A 121 4.59 6.14 -8.24
C GLU A 121 4.51 4.62 -8.27
N ILE A 122 3.42 4.11 -8.80
CA ILE A 122 3.24 2.69 -9.04
C ILE A 122 3.16 2.47 -10.54
N SER A 123 3.89 1.48 -11.04
CA SER A 123 3.77 1.00 -12.42
C SER A 123 4.08 -0.48 -12.50
N ASP A 124 3.81 -1.08 -13.65
CA ASP A 124 4.21 -2.43 -14.03
C ASP A 124 5.70 -2.51 -14.39
N GLU A 125 6.21 -1.44 -14.99
CA GLU A 125 7.61 -1.31 -15.42
C GLU A 125 8.54 -0.82 -14.29
N GLU A 126 9.84 -1.08 -14.47
CA GLU A 126 10.89 -0.54 -13.61
C GLU A 126 11.25 0.88 -14.05
N ASP A 127 10.33 1.80 -13.80
CA ASP A 127 10.50 3.21 -14.11
C ASP A 127 10.88 3.95 -12.85
N GLY A 128 12.11 4.45 -12.72
CA GLY A 128 12.50 5.22 -11.55
C GLY A 128 14.00 5.28 -11.34
N LEU A 129 14.41 5.73 -10.15
CA LEU A 129 15.80 5.71 -9.73
C LEU A 129 16.33 4.28 -9.66
N GLN A 130 17.33 3.98 -10.50
CA GLN A 130 17.99 2.68 -10.52
C GLN A 130 18.79 2.45 -9.23
N TYR A 131 18.88 1.18 -8.81
CA TYR A 131 19.64 0.73 -7.63
C TYR A 131 19.11 1.24 -6.28
N GLY A 132 17.85 1.69 -6.26
CA GLY A 132 17.13 1.97 -5.03
C GLY A 132 16.86 0.70 -4.22
N VAL A 133 16.95 0.81 -2.90
CA VAL A 133 16.72 -0.30 -1.97
C VAL A 133 15.62 0.08 -0.99
N TRP A 134 14.56 -0.72 -0.99
CA TRP A 134 13.48 -0.65 -0.02
C TRP A 134 13.76 -1.59 1.15
N ARG A 135 13.55 -1.10 2.38
CA ARG A 135 13.61 -1.95 3.57
C ARG A 135 12.76 -1.42 4.72
N TRP A 136 12.38 -2.35 5.59
CA TRP A 136 11.80 -2.02 6.89
C TRP A 136 12.92 -1.82 7.92
N ARG A 137 12.83 -0.75 8.72
CA ARG A 137 13.63 -0.57 9.95
C ARG A 137 12.66 -0.37 11.12
N GLY A 138 12.49 -1.42 11.93
CA GLY A 138 11.33 -1.49 12.84
C GLY A 138 10.04 -1.52 12.02
N THR A 139 9.10 -0.63 12.33
CA THR A 139 7.86 -0.49 11.55
C THR A 139 7.99 0.52 10.41
N LYS A 140 9.07 1.31 10.32
CA LYS A 140 9.22 2.39 9.33
C LYS A 140 9.74 1.88 7.99
N LEU A 141 9.16 2.38 6.91
CA LEU A 141 9.61 2.15 5.56
C LEU A 141 10.74 3.12 5.21
N HIS A 142 11.88 2.57 4.80
CA HIS A 142 13.03 3.30 4.33
C HIS A 142 13.27 3.05 2.84
N TYR A 143 13.82 4.05 2.18
CA TYR A 143 14.37 3.96 0.84
C TYR A 143 15.81 4.50 0.84
N ASP A 144 16.73 3.70 0.33
CA ASP A 144 18.14 4.02 0.23
C ASP A 144 18.60 4.03 -1.23
N LEU A 145 19.51 4.93 -1.57
CA LEU A 145 20.15 5.01 -2.87
C LEU A 145 21.66 5.12 -2.68
N GLY A 146 22.36 3.98 -2.78
CA GLY A 146 23.79 3.90 -2.50
C GLY A 146 24.12 4.31 -1.05
N LYS A 147 24.74 5.49 -0.88
CA LYS A 147 25.09 6.04 0.45
C LYS A 147 24.03 7.00 1.01
N LEU A 148 23.04 7.37 0.21
CA LEU A 148 21.98 8.29 0.60
C LEU A 148 20.77 7.52 1.12
N SER A 149 20.05 8.09 2.07
CA SER A 149 18.84 7.51 2.67
C SER A 149 17.83 8.60 2.90
N ASN A 150 16.54 8.27 2.86
CA ASN A 150 15.51 9.17 3.36
C ASN A 150 15.32 9.09 4.89
N ASP A 151 16.06 8.21 5.58
CA ASP A 151 15.94 7.96 7.02
C ASP A 151 14.51 7.62 7.49
N GLY A 152 13.70 7.10 6.57
CA GLY A 152 12.30 6.75 6.81
C GLY A 152 11.38 7.96 6.96
N VAL A 153 11.87 9.15 6.58
CA VAL A 153 11.10 10.39 6.53
C VAL A 153 10.57 10.59 5.12
N TRP A 154 9.29 10.93 5.05
CA TRP A 154 8.57 11.18 3.81
C TRP A 154 7.91 12.57 3.91
N LEU A 155 7.59 13.14 2.76
CA LEU A 155 6.93 14.42 2.63
C LEU A 155 5.53 14.20 2.09
N LYS A 156 4.53 14.70 2.81
CA LYS A 156 3.15 14.77 2.35
C LYS A 156 2.89 16.16 1.81
N CYS A 157 2.72 16.27 0.51
CA CYS A 157 2.53 17.53 -0.21
C CYS A 157 1.22 17.49 -1.00
N GLN A 158 0.61 18.65 -1.24
CA GLN A 158 -0.54 18.72 -2.14
C GLN A 158 -0.09 18.56 -3.59
N THR A 159 -0.71 17.62 -4.30
CA THR A 159 -0.57 17.50 -5.76
C THR A 159 -1.33 18.63 -6.45
N LYS A 160 -1.13 18.82 -7.76
CA LYS A 160 -1.92 19.77 -8.58
C LYS A 160 -3.44 19.54 -8.49
N GLY A 161 -3.85 18.29 -8.21
CA GLY A 161 -5.25 17.92 -8.00
C GLY A 161 -5.76 18.14 -6.57
N GLY A 162 -4.99 18.76 -5.68
CA GLY A 162 -5.36 19.00 -4.28
C GLY A 162 -5.42 17.74 -3.42
N LYS A 163 -4.85 16.63 -3.90
CA LYS A 163 -4.73 15.38 -3.14
C LYS A 163 -3.36 15.30 -2.45
N PRO A 164 -3.28 14.72 -1.25
CA PRO A 164 -2.02 14.56 -0.51
C PRO A 164 -1.13 13.46 -1.11
N GLY A 165 -0.20 13.85 -1.98
CA GLY A 165 0.81 12.96 -2.56
C GLY A 165 1.97 12.70 -1.61
N ILE A 166 2.69 11.60 -1.86
CA ILE A 166 3.88 11.22 -1.10
C ILE A 166 5.14 11.43 -1.91
N TYR A 167 6.07 12.10 -1.26
CA TYR A 167 7.35 12.52 -1.80
C TYR A 167 8.46 12.25 -0.80
N THR A 168 9.71 12.38 -1.24
CA THR A 168 10.87 12.23 -0.37
C THR A 168 12.05 13.07 -0.83
N SER A 169 13.05 13.18 0.04
CA SER A 169 14.38 13.68 -0.26
C SER A 169 15.40 12.73 0.37
N LEU A 170 16.48 12.44 -0.35
CA LEU A 170 17.59 11.64 0.18
C LEU A 170 18.68 12.52 0.82
N ILE A 171 18.50 13.84 0.72
CA ILE A 171 19.35 14.84 1.36
C ILE A 171 18.52 15.48 2.48
N PRO A 172 18.99 15.44 3.74
CA PRO A 172 18.31 16.09 4.86
C PRO A 172 18.11 17.57 4.59
N GLY A 173 16.91 18.07 4.87
CA GLY A 173 16.55 19.47 4.69
C GLY A 173 15.20 19.79 5.34
N PRO A 174 14.85 21.09 5.47
CA PRO A 174 13.54 21.49 5.95
C PRO A 174 12.44 21.02 4.99
N ALA A 175 11.23 20.82 5.54
CA ALA A 175 10.07 20.57 4.70
C ALA A 175 9.82 21.80 3.80
N PRO A 176 9.63 21.61 2.49
CA PRO A 176 9.27 22.69 1.59
C PRO A 176 7.93 23.34 1.97
N GLU A 177 7.66 24.54 1.47
CA GLU A 177 6.40 25.22 1.69
C GLU A 177 5.21 24.37 1.20
N GLY A 178 4.15 24.28 2.02
CA GLY A 178 2.96 23.48 1.72
C GLY A 178 3.12 21.97 1.90
N CYS A 179 4.30 21.49 2.34
CA CYS A 179 4.53 20.09 2.67
C CYS A 179 4.65 19.87 4.18
N SER A 180 4.37 18.65 4.61
CA SER A 180 4.53 18.22 6.01
C SER A 180 5.31 16.91 6.09
N PHE A 181 6.15 16.76 7.12
CA PHE A 181 6.81 15.50 7.38
C PHE A 181 5.81 14.42 7.81
N THR A 182 5.99 13.24 7.26
CA THR A 182 5.25 12.02 7.61
C THR A 182 6.20 10.83 7.61
N THR A 183 5.76 9.75 8.20
CA THR A 183 6.46 8.46 8.24
C THR A 183 5.52 7.38 7.74
N LEU A 184 6.05 6.38 7.04
CA LEU A 184 5.27 5.28 6.49
C LEU A 184 5.55 4.02 7.28
N HIS A 185 4.49 3.39 7.79
CA HIS A 185 4.58 2.31 8.76
C HIS A 185 3.84 1.06 8.33
N SER A 186 4.41 -0.10 8.64
CA SER A 186 3.73 -1.39 8.60
C SER A 186 3.68 -2.01 10.00
N PHE A 187 2.51 -2.53 10.37
CA PHE A 187 2.23 -3.03 11.73
C PHE A 187 1.86 -4.52 11.78
N VAL A 188 2.19 -5.31 10.75
CA VAL A 188 1.82 -6.75 10.69
C VAL A 188 2.29 -7.56 11.90
N ASN A 189 3.33 -7.09 12.58
CA ASN A 189 3.86 -7.72 13.79
C ASN A 189 3.43 -7.03 15.10
N ARG A 190 2.29 -6.32 15.16
CA ARG A 190 1.71 -6.01 16.48
C ARG A 190 1.26 -7.33 17.10
N ILE A 191 2.11 -7.89 17.95
CA ILE A 191 1.65 -8.76 19.03
C ILE A 191 0.68 -7.87 19.82
N GLU A 192 -0.61 -8.12 19.68
CA GLU A 192 -1.59 -7.56 20.60
C GLU A 192 -1.09 -7.92 22.00
N LYS A 193 -0.78 -6.91 22.81
CA LYS A 193 -0.49 -7.17 24.22
C LYS A 193 -1.74 -7.87 24.79
N PRO A 194 -1.57 -9.03 25.44
CA PRO A 194 -2.69 -9.75 26.06
C PRO A 194 -3.38 -8.89 27.11
#